data_AF-D6LJ75-F1
#
_entry.id   AF-D6LJ75-F1
#
_cell.length_a   1.000
_cell.length_b   1.000
_cell.length_c   1.000
_cell.angle_alpha   90.00
_cell.angle_beta   90.00
_cell.angle_gamma   90.00
#
_symmetry.space_group_name_H-M   'P 1'
#
loop_
_entity.id
_entity.type
_entity.pdbx_description
1 polymer ?
#
loop_
_entity_poly.entity_id
_entity_poly.type
_entity_poly.pdbx_seq_one_letter_code
_entity_poly.pdbx_strand_id
1 'polypeptide(L)'
;MAIKVKLEKDGFIKDGFVGYSYTSAIFDFWVPAFRLDFNAFVFFFGLYMLEKFLSEFFTIYSILNHYSIENKWFFYILNASVPIFTLLIAFIIAFFYNKHYTKKMLKEGWSPLENDEYSNAILKGYRYLDYTDAEIKDEDKMQRYQNYIDKAKSNEVKKCLCFIIFWIIIFVSFYFYYFRA
;
A
#
# COMPACT_ATOMS: atom_id res chain seq x y z
N MET A 1 4.94 4.18 7.90
CA MET A 1 3.52 4.05 8.34
C MET A 1 2.69 5.10 7.61
N ALA A 2 1.49 4.75 7.13
CA ALA A 2 0.61 5.68 6.41
C ALA A 2 0.16 6.87 7.28
N ILE A 3 -0.39 7.92 6.66
CA ILE A 3 -1.02 9.02 7.39
C ILE A 3 -2.34 8.50 7.97
N LYS A 4 -2.53 8.66 9.27
CA LYS A 4 -3.76 8.26 9.96
C LYS A 4 -4.70 9.45 10.06
N VAL A 5 -5.98 9.20 9.81
CA VAL A 5 -7.07 10.15 10.06
C VAL A 5 -8.08 9.47 10.96
N LYS A 6 -8.65 10.19 11.91
CA LYS A 6 -9.69 9.64 12.79
C LYS A 6 -11.04 9.85 12.13
N LEU A 7 -11.81 8.78 12.04
CA LEU A 7 -13.17 8.79 11.54
C LEU A 7 -14.12 8.33 12.63
N GLU A 8 -15.32 8.90 12.63
CA GLU A 8 -16.39 8.59 13.57
C GLU A 8 -17.63 8.13 12.81
N LYS A 9 -18.35 7.18 13.39
CA LYS A 9 -19.68 6.75 12.97
C LYS A 9 -20.42 6.18 14.18
N ASP A 10 -21.62 6.68 14.46
CA ASP A 10 -22.50 6.19 15.54
C ASP A 10 -21.79 6.15 16.92
N GLY A 11 -20.92 7.14 17.22
CA GLY A 11 -20.11 7.18 18.44
C GLY A 11 -18.89 6.26 18.46
N PHE A 12 -18.65 5.46 17.43
CA PHE A 12 -17.45 4.63 17.27
C PHE A 12 -16.37 5.38 16.51
N ILE A 13 -15.13 5.31 16.99
CA ILE A 13 -13.97 5.91 16.34
C ILE A 13 -13.10 4.83 15.69
N LYS A 14 -12.73 5.01 14.42
CA LYS A 14 -11.86 4.11 13.67
C LYS A 14 -10.82 4.90 12.86
N ASP A 15 -9.64 4.33 12.72
CA ASP A 15 -8.58 4.89 11.87
C ASP A 15 -8.90 4.70 10.38
N GLY A 16 -8.93 5.80 9.64
CA GLY A 16 -8.74 5.85 8.19
C GLY A 16 -7.27 6.06 7.83
N PHE A 17 -6.90 5.76 6.59
CA PHE A 17 -5.52 5.84 6.11
C PHE A 17 -5.39 6.61 4.80
N VAL A 18 -4.44 7.53 4.74
CA VAL A 18 -4.15 8.36 3.58
C VAL A 18 -2.67 8.24 3.20
N GLY A 19 -2.36 8.45 1.92
CA GLY A 19 -1.02 8.27 1.37
C GLY A 19 -0.68 6.82 1.04
N TYR A 20 0.60 6.55 0.81
CA TYR A 20 1.07 5.24 0.34
C TYR A 20 0.98 4.18 1.44
N SER A 21 0.55 2.97 1.09
CA SER A 21 0.37 1.87 2.03
C SER A 21 1.63 1.02 2.18
N TYR A 22 2.67 1.58 2.79
CA TYR A 22 3.93 0.88 3.06
C TYR A 22 3.74 -0.48 3.76
N THR A 23 2.76 -0.57 4.66
CA THR A 23 2.46 -1.82 5.36
C THR A 23 1.91 -2.88 4.41
N SER A 24 1.06 -2.50 3.45
CA SER A 24 0.47 -3.45 2.50
C SER A 24 1.49 -3.90 1.45
N ALA A 25 2.45 -3.05 1.11
CA ALA A 25 3.57 -3.44 0.24
C ALA A 25 4.46 -4.54 0.86
N ILE A 26 4.47 -4.68 2.19
CA ILE A 26 5.31 -5.64 2.92
C ILE A 26 4.52 -6.85 3.41
N PHE A 27 3.33 -6.62 3.97
CA PHE A 27 2.53 -7.64 4.64
C PHE A 27 1.33 -8.14 3.83
N ASP A 28 1.10 -7.56 2.65
CA ASP A 28 0.08 -7.99 1.70
C ASP A 28 -1.31 -8.25 2.35
N PHE A 29 -1.89 -9.44 2.19
CA PHE A 29 -3.25 -9.78 2.63
C PHE A 29 -3.44 -9.71 4.16
N TRP A 30 -2.37 -9.70 4.96
CA TRP A 30 -2.49 -9.53 6.41
C TRP A 30 -3.03 -8.14 6.78
N VAL A 31 -2.73 -7.11 5.99
CA VAL A 31 -3.20 -5.74 6.29
C VAL A 31 -4.72 -5.62 6.22
N PRO A 32 -5.41 -6.02 5.13
CA PRO A 32 -6.86 -6.03 5.13
C PRO A 32 -7.46 -7.00 6.15
N ALA A 33 -6.82 -8.12 6.46
CA ALA A 33 -7.28 -9.02 7.53
C ALA A 33 -7.35 -8.29 8.88
N PHE A 34 -6.25 -7.64 9.30
CA PHE A 34 -6.23 -6.90 10.57
C PHE A 34 -7.13 -5.66 10.59
N ARG A 35 -7.44 -5.07 9.42
CA ARG A 35 -8.39 -3.95 9.31
C ARG A 35 -9.85 -4.40 9.26
N LEU A 36 -10.09 -5.71 9.25
CA LEU A 36 -11.40 -6.34 9.05
C LEU A 36 -12.05 -5.92 7.73
N ASP A 37 -11.24 -5.73 6.68
CA ASP A 37 -11.72 -5.43 5.33
C ASP A 37 -11.80 -6.72 4.51
N PHE A 38 -12.89 -7.47 4.68
CA PHE A 38 -13.05 -8.80 4.11
C PHE A 38 -12.91 -8.84 2.58
N ASN A 39 -13.49 -7.86 1.87
CA ASN A 39 -13.42 -7.83 0.41
C ASN A 39 -11.98 -7.65 -0.10
N ALA A 40 -11.23 -6.74 0.52
CA ALA A 40 -9.83 -6.55 0.18
C ALA A 40 -8.98 -7.75 0.61
N PHE A 41 -9.29 -8.37 1.76
CA PHE A 41 -8.63 -9.59 2.22
C PHE A 41 -8.78 -10.72 1.20
N VAL A 42 -10.00 -11.01 0.74
CA VAL A 42 -10.25 -12.05 -0.27
C VAL A 42 -9.52 -11.73 -1.58
N PHE A 43 -9.51 -10.48 -2.02
CA PHE A 43 -8.78 -10.07 -3.23
C PHE A 43 -7.27 -10.31 -3.10
N PHE A 44 -6.65 -9.86 -2.00
CA PHE A 44 -5.20 -9.98 -1.81
C PHE A 44 -4.81 -11.43 -1.59
N PHE A 45 -5.59 -12.15 -0.78
CA PHE A 45 -5.39 -13.58 -0.54
C PHE A 45 -5.53 -14.39 -1.84
N GLY A 46 -6.46 -14.03 -2.73
CA GLY A 46 -6.57 -14.63 -4.05
C GLY A 46 -5.32 -14.43 -4.91
N LEU A 47 -4.74 -13.23 -4.90
CA LEU A 47 -3.47 -12.95 -5.60
C LEU A 47 -2.30 -13.74 -5.00
N TYR A 48 -2.23 -13.84 -3.68
CA TYR A 48 -1.25 -14.66 -2.98
C TYR A 48 -1.36 -16.15 -3.35
N MET A 49 -2.57 -16.70 -3.36
CA MET A 49 -2.79 -18.09 -3.76
C MET A 49 -2.43 -18.33 -5.23
N LEU A 50 -2.73 -17.37 -6.11
CA LEU A 50 -2.32 -17.43 -7.51
C LEU A 50 -0.80 -17.41 -7.67
N GLU A 51 -0.08 -16.56 -6.92
CA GLU A 51 1.39 -16.57 -6.89
C GLU A 51 1.91 -17.97 -6.51
N LYS A 52 1.40 -18.56 -5.41
CA LYS A 52 1.86 -19.89 -4.97
C LYS A 52 1.58 -20.96 -5.99
N PHE A 53 0.39 -20.93 -6.59
CA PHE A 53 0.05 -21.84 -7.68
C PHE A 53 1.00 -21.70 -8.87
N LEU A 54 1.25 -20.47 -9.36
CA LEU A 54 2.12 -20.23 -10.51
C LEU A 54 3.58 -20.61 -10.22
N SER A 55 4.06 -20.34 -9.01
CA SER A 55 5.41 -20.69 -8.57
C SER A 55 5.63 -22.21 -8.59
N GLU A 56 4.70 -22.97 -8.01
CA GLU A 56 4.76 -24.44 -8.02
C GLU A 56 4.60 -25.00 -9.44
N PHE A 57 3.65 -24.46 -10.20
CA PHE A 57 3.41 -24.88 -11.59
C PHE A 57 4.66 -24.70 -12.46
N PHE A 58 5.34 -23.55 -12.39
CA PHE A 58 6.56 -23.32 -13.17
C PHE A 58 7.76 -24.13 -12.67
N THR A 59 7.84 -24.40 -11.36
CA THR A 59 8.85 -25.29 -10.79
C THR A 59 8.70 -26.71 -11.33
N ILE A 60 7.49 -27.27 -11.25
CA ILE A 60 7.17 -28.61 -11.80
C ILE A 60 7.41 -28.64 -13.31
N TYR A 61 6.95 -27.63 -14.04
CA TYR A 61 7.15 -27.53 -15.48
C TYR A 61 8.64 -27.55 -15.85
N SER A 62 9.48 -26.87 -15.07
CA SER A 62 10.92 -26.82 -15.28
C SER A 62 11.59 -28.17 -15.03
N ILE A 63 11.14 -28.92 -14.03
CA ILE A 63 11.64 -30.27 -13.73
C ILE A 63 11.27 -31.24 -14.86
N LEU A 64 10.00 -31.26 -15.26
CA LEU A 64 9.50 -32.18 -16.28
C LEU A 64 10.15 -31.96 -17.65
N ASN A 65 10.46 -30.71 -17.99
CA ASN A 65 11.01 -30.35 -19.29
C ASN A 65 12.53 -30.19 -19.29
N HIS A 66 13.21 -30.47 -18.18
CA HIS A 66 14.65 -30.18 -18.01
C HIS A 66 15.54 -30.76 -19.12
N TYR A 67 15.28 -31.99 -19.53
CA TYR A 67 16.03 -32.66 -20.60
C TYR A 67 15.50 -32.35 -22.00
N SER A 68 14.26 -31.87 -22.12
CA SER A 68 13.63 -31.56 -23.41
C SER A 68 13.97 -30.16 -23.94
N ILE A 69 14.26 -29.21 -23.03
CA ILE A 69 14.59 -27.83 -23.36
C ILE A 69 16.03 -27.57 -22.93
N GLU A 70 16.94 -27.44 -23.89
CA GLU A 70 18.37 -27.25 -23.62
C GLU A 70 18.68 -25.89 -22.95
N ASN A 71 17.80 -24.90 -23.13
CA ASN A 71 18.03 -23.55 -22.61
C ASN A 71 17.72 -23.43 -21.11
N LYS A 72 18.72 -23.67 -20.26
CA LYS A 72 18.61 -23.51 -18.80
C LYS A 72 18.19 -22.11 -18.36
N TRP A 73 18.60 -21.05 -19.08
CA TRP A 73 18.23 -19.67 -18.76
C TRP A 73 16.73 -19.43 -18.84
N PHE A 74 16.05 -20.10 -19.76
CA PHE A 74 14.60 -20.02 -19.87
C PHE A 74 13.91 -20.41 -18.56
N PHE A 75 14.33 -21.52 -17.93
CA PHE A 75 13.76 -21.96 -16.66
C PHE A 75 14.09 -21.01 -15.50
N TYR A 76 15.30 -20.44 -15.45
CA TYR A 76 15.63 -19.43 -14.45
C TYR A 76 14.76 -18.18 -14.59
N ILE A 77 14.58 -17.67 -15.81
CA ILE A 77 13.73 -16.50 -16.09
C ILE A 77 12.28 -16.80 -15.73
N LEU A 78 11.76 -17.97 -16.13
CA LEU A 78 10.39 -18.37 -15.86
C LEU A 78 10.10 -18.43 -14.36
N ASN A 79 10.95 -19.10 -13.58
CA ASN A 79 10.77 -19.21 -12.13
C ASN A 79 10.99 -17.87 -11.41
N ALA A 80 11.92 -17.04 -11.87
CA ALA A 80 12.13 -15.70 -11.31
C ALA A 80 11.01 -14.72 -11.66
N SER A 81 10.28 -14.93 -12.76
CA SER A 81 9.24 -14.00 -13.22
C SER A 81 8.07 -13.87 -12.23
N VAL A 82 7.68 -14.96 -11.56
CA VAL A 82 6.56 -14.98 -10.60
C VAL A 82 6.83 -14.09 -9.38
N PRO A 83 7.94 -14.25 -8.63
CA PRO A 83 8.22 -13.38 -7.49
C PRO A 83 8.48 -11.93 -7.90
N ILE A 84 9.11 -11.68 -9.07
CA ILE A 84 9.30 -10.31 -9.58
C ILE A 84 7.95 -9.64 -9.86
N PHE A 85 7.06 -10.34 -10.56
CA PHE A 85 5.74 -9.82 -10.90
C PHE A 85 4.88 -9.57 -9.65
N THR A 86 4.97 -10.48 -8.68
CA THR A 86 4.30 -10.34 -7.38
C THR A 86 4.79 -9.11 -6.61
N LEU A 87 6.11 -8.86 -6.61
CA LEU A 87 6.68 -7.66 -6.00
C LEU A 87 6.14 -6.38 -6.66
N LEU A 88 6.01 -6.37 -8.00
CA LEU A 88 5.40 -5.24 -8.72
C LEU A 88 3.93 -5.03 -8.35
N ILE A 89 3.15 -6.12 -8.26
CA ILE A 89 1.76 -6.07 -7.82
C ILE A 89 1.67 -5.49 -6.41
N ALA A 90 2.51 -5.93 -5.47
CA ALA A 90 2.51 -5.43 -4.10
C ALA A 90 2.74 -3.90 -4.04
N PHE A 91 3.66 -3.38 -4.87
CA PHE A 91 3.87 -1.93 -4.96
C PHE A 91 2.65 -1.19 -5.52
N ILE A 92 2.00 -1.73 -6.56
CA ILE A 92 0.78 -1.16 -7.15
C ILE A 92 -0.36 -1.15 -6.14
N ILE A 93 -0.62 -2.29 -5.48
CA ILE A 93 -1.65 -2.43 -4.45
C ILE A 93 -1.46 -1.37 -3.35
N ALA A 94 -0.23 -1.17 -2.90
CA ALA A 94 0.07 -0.22 -1.85
C ALA A 94 -0.25 1.24 -2.23
N PHE A 95 -0.21 1.62 -3.52
CA PHE A 95 -0.67 2.94 -3.97
C PHE A 95 -2.19 3.11 -3.84
N PHE A 96 -2.96 2.06 -4.10
CA PHE A 96 -4.42 2.15 -4.16
C PHE A 96 -5.13 1.79 -2.85
N TYR A 97 -4.57 0.89 -2.06
CA TYR A 97 -5.29 0.25 -0.97
C TYR A 97 -5.77 1.22 0.11
N ASN A 98 -4.91 2.10 0.63
CA ASN A 98 -5.32 3.09 1.63
C ASN A 98 -6.44 4.00 1.09
N LYS A 99 -6.34 4.39 -0.18
CA LYS A 99 -7.36 5.21 -0.84
C LYS A 99 -8.67 4.48 -0.99
N HIS A 100 -8.63 3.22 -1.42
CA HIS A 100 -9.81 2.38 -1.50
C HIS A 100 -10.48 2.22 -0.14
N TYR A 101 -9.70 1.81 0.87
CA TYR A 101 -10.18 1.55 2.23
C TYR A 101 -10.85 2.79 2.86
N THR A 102 -10.18 3.95 2.81
CA THR A 102 -10.73 5.18 3.39
C THR A 102 -11.95 5.68 2.61
N LYS A 103 -11.94 5.61 1.26
CA LYS A 103 -13.15 5.96 0.49
C LYS A 103 -14.33 5.04 0.77
N LYS A 104 -14.08 3.74 0.98
CA LYS A 104 -15.11 2.78 1.38
C LYS A 104 -15.72 3.19 2.73
N MET A 105 -14.90 3.50 3.74
CA MET A 105 -15.40 3.98 5.02
C MET A 105 -16.24 5.26 4.87
N LEU A 106 -15.77 6.27 4.12
CA LEU A 106 -16.54 7.50 3.92
C LEU A 106 -17.90 7.22 3.25
N LYS A 107 -17.97 6.30 2.29
CA LYS A 107 -19.24 5.87 1.66
C LYS A 107 -20.17 5.12 2.62
N GLU A 108 -19.61 4.43 3.61
CA GLU A 108 -20.36 3.71 4.65
C GLU A 108 -20.88 4.64 5.75
N GLY A 109 -20.68 5.97 5.63
CA GLY A 109 -21.19 6.97 6.57
C GLY A 109 -20.20 7.38 7.66
N TRP A 110 -18.94 6.97 7.57
CA TRP A 110 -17.90 7.49 8.45
C TRP A 110 -17.51 8.91 8.05
N SER A 111 -17.32 9.79 9.02
CA SER A 111 -16.88 11.18 8.80
C SER A 111 -15.72 11.57 9.71
N PRO A 112 -14.94 12.62 9.39
CA PRO A 112 -14.01 13.21 10.36
C PRO A 112 -14.78 13.62 11.63
N LEU A 113 -14.12 13.58 12.78
CA LEU A 113 -14.67 14.12 14.02
C LEU A 113 -14.84 15.64 13.86
N GLU A 114 -15.92 16.20 14.42
CA GLU A 114 -16.30 17.62 14.26
C GLU A 114 -15.16 18.59 14.64
N ASN A 115 -14.42 18.28 15.70
CA ASN A 115 -13.32 19.10 16.22
C ASN A 115 -11.92 18.66 15.76
N ASP A 116 -11.81 17.68 14.84
CA ASP A 116 -10.53 17.21 14.32
C ASP A 116 -10.16 17.95 13.02
N GLU A 117 -9.64 19.18 13.17
CA GLU A 117 -9.15 19.99 12.06
C GLU A 117 -8.09 19.26 11.23
N TYR A 118 -7.23 18.46 11.88
CA TYR A 118 -6.16 17.73 11.19
C TYR A 118 -6.72 16.67 10.24
N SER A 119 -7.58 15.78 10.73
CA SER A 119 -8.17 14.72 9.89
C SER A 119 -8.99 15.30 8.75
N ASN A 120 -9.74 16.38 9.02
CA ASN A 120 -10.50 17.09 8.00
C ASN A 120 -9.59 17.70 6.92
N ALA A 121 -8.52 18.40 7.33
CA ALA A 121 -7.54 18.99 6.42
C ALA A 121 -6.85 17.94 5.55
N ILE A 122 -6.43 16.80 6.15
CA ILE A 122 -5.77 15.72 5.40
C ILE A 122 -6.71 15.10 4.38
N LEU A 123 -7.95 14.79 4.76
CA LEU A 123 -8.91 14.21 3.82
C LEU A 123 -9.22 15.14 2.66
N LYS A 124 -9.35 16.45 2.90
CA LYS A 124 -9.55 17.45 1.85
C LYS A 124 -8.31 17.66 0.99
N GLY A 125 -7.13 17.77 1.61
CA GLY A 125 -5.85 17.92 0.93
C GLY A 125 -5.51 16.77 -0.01
N TYR A 126 -5.99 15.56 0.28
CA TYR A 126 -5.85 14.39 -0.59
C TYR A 126 -7.10 14.08 -1.44
N ARG A 127 -8.07 15.01 -1.51
CA ARG A 127 -9.28 14.92 -2.35
C ARG A 127 -10.19 13.72 -2.05
N TYR A 128 -10.37 13.44 -0.76
CA TYR A 128 -11.41 12.54 -0.27
C TYR A 128 -12.70 13.27 0.08
N LEU A 129 -12.58 14.53 0.50
CA LEU A 129 -13.67 15.44 0.83
C LEU A 129 -13.44 16.79 0.14
N ASP A 130 -14.51 17.54 -0.07
CA ASP A 130 -14.45 18.89 -0.64
C ASP A 130 -14.43 19.95 0.46
N TYR A 131 -13.81 21.09 0.16
CA TYR A 131 -13.84 22.26 1.03
C TYR A 131 -15.21 22.95 0.93
N THR A 132 -15.69 23.47 2.06
CA THR A 132 -16.91 24.30 2.07
C THR A 132 -16.56 25.75 1.75
N ASP A 133 -17.51 26.51 1.17
CA ASP A 133 -17.29 27.94 0.87
C ASP A 133 -16.96 28.76 2.12
N ALA A 134 -17.51 28.38 3.28
CA ALA A 134 -17.22 29.04 4.55
C ALA A 134 -15.75 28.82 4.98
N GLU A 135 -15.21 27.63 4.76
CA GLU A 135 -13.80 27.34 5.06
C GLU A 135 -12.86 28.04 4.10
N ILE A 136 -13.20 28.11 2.81
CA ILE A 136 -12.37 28.78 1.81
C ILE A 136 -12.25 30.28 2.12
N LYS A 137 -13.30 30.90 2.67
CA LYS A 137 -13.31 32.30 3.09
C LYS A 137 -12.53 32.56 4.38
N ASP A 138 -12.27 31.53 5.18
CA ASP A 138 -11.50 31.62 6.42
C ASP A 138 -10.00 31.42 6.11
N GLU A 139 -9.31 32.53 5.84
CA GLU A 139 -7.88 32.52 5.46
C GLU A 139 -7.00 31.87 6.54
N ASP A 140 -7.26 32.15 7.82
CA ASP A 140 -6.50 31.60 8.94
C ASP A 140 -6.66 30.08 9.01
N LYS A 141 -7.89 29.57 8.82
CA LYS A 141 -8.15 28.12 8.79
C LYS A 141 -7.51 27.46 7.58
N MET A 142 -7.58 28.08 6.40
CA MET A 142 -6.92 27.55 5.20
C MET A 142 -5.41 27.50 5.35
N GLN A 143 -4.79 28.50 6.01
CA GLN A 143 -3.36 28.48 6.31
C GLN A 143 -3.00 27.32 7.26
N ARG A 144 -3.80 27.09 8.31
CA ARG A 144 -3.61 25.92 9.20
C ARG A 144 -3.72 24.60 8.44
N TYR A 145 -4.72 24.46 7.57
CA TYR A 145 -4.94 23.26 6.77
C TYR A 145 -3.76 23.00 5.83
N GLN A 146 -3.29 24.04 5.14
CA GLN A 146 -2.12 23.95 4.27
C GLN A 146 -0.87 23.50 5.04
N ASN A 147 -0.64 24.05 6.23
CA ASN A 147 0.48 23.64 7.09
C ASN A 147 0.39 22.16 7.48
N TYR A 148 -0.80 21.64 7.81
CA TYR A 148 -0.98 20.21 8.10
C TYR A 148 -0.69 19.33 6.88
N ILE A 149 -1.20 19.73 5.72
CA ILE A 149 -1.03 19.00 4.46
C ILE A 149 0.43 18.97 4.04
N ASP A 150 1.13 20.09 4.09
CA ASP A 150 2.54 20.19 3.69
C ASP A 150 3.45 19.40 4.61
N LYS A 151 3.19 19.45 5.93
CA LYS A 151 3.88 18.60 6.89
C LYS A 151 3.65 17.12 6.61
N ALA A 152 2.41 16.73 6.30
CA ALA A 152 2.08 15.34 5.97
C ALA A 152 2.75 14.87 4.68
N LYS A 153 2.73 15.68 3.61
CA LYS A 153 3.40 15.39 2.34
C LYS A 153 4.91 15.29 2.50
N SER A 154 5.54 16.22 3.22
CA SER A 154 6.97 16.19 3.52
C SER A 154 7.35 14.89 4.25
N ASN A 155 6.53 14.45 5.21
CA ASN A 155 6.73 13.19 5.90
C ASN A 155 6.55 11.97 4.99
N GLU A 156 5.60 11.97 4.06
CA GLU A 156 5.47 10.88 3.07
C GLU A 156 6.69 10.79 2.15
N VAL A 157 7.26 11.92 1.73
CA VAL A 157 8.51 11.94 0.93
C VAL A 157 9.65 11.29 1.71
N LYS A 158 9.83 11.63 2.99
CA LYS A 158 10.85 11.01 3.85
C LYS A 158 10.65 9.50 3.98
N LYS A 159 9.40 9.05 4.19
CA LYS A 159 9.07 7.61 4.26
C LYS A 159 9.35 6.91 2.94
N CYS A 160 9.07 7.55 1.80
CA CYS A 160 9.38 7.02 0.48
C CYS A 160 10.88 6.80 0.31
N LEU A 161 11.69 7.80 0.67
CA LEU A 161 13.16 7.68 0.64
C LEU A 161 13.65 6.55 1.55
N CYS A 162 13.17 6.46 2.79
CA CYS A 162 13.52 5.35 3.69
C CYS A 162 13.14 3.98 3.11
N PHE A 163 11.98 3.89 2.46
CA PHE A 163 11.50 2.65 1.84
C PHE A 163 12.35 2.23 0.63
N ILE A 164 12.78 3.19 -0.21
CA ILE A 164 13.70 2.94 -1.31
C ILE A 164 15.06 2.46 -0.78
N ILE A 165 15.61 3.14 0.23
CA ILE A 165 16.88 2.75 0.87
C ILE A 165 16.79 1.33 1.44
N PHE A 166 15.68 1.00 2.09
CA PHE A 166 15.43 -0.34 2.62
C PHE A 166 15.52 -1.42 1.52
N TRP A 167 14.90 -1.21 0.36
CA TRP A 167 15.00 -2.14 -0.77
C TRP A 167 16.41 -2.21 -1.36
N ILE A 168 17.10 -1.08 -1.49
CA ILE A 168 18.50 -1.06 -1.94
C ILE A 168 19.38 -1.92 -1.03
N ILE A 169 19.22 -1.77 0.30
CA ILE A 169 19.97 -2.59 1.26
C ILE A 169 19.66 -4.07 1.07
N ILE A 170 18.39 -4.46 0.93
CA ILE A 170 18.00 -5.86 0.68
C ILE A 170 18.67 -6.40 -0.59
N PHE A 171 18.60 -5.68 -1.71
CA PHE A 171 19.19 -6.14 -2.97
C PHE A 171 20.71 -6.24 -2.88
N VAL A 172 21.37 -5.28 -2.24
CA VAL A 172 22.83 -5.30 -2.03
C VAL A 172 23.24 -6.46 -1.13
N SER A 173 22.52 -6.69 -0.03
CA SER A 173 22.77 -7.83 0.87
C SER A 173 22.58 -9.16 0.15
N PHE A 174 21.52 -9.29 -0.66
CA PHE A 174 21.28 -10.48 -1.48
C PHE A 174 22.39 -10.71 -2.50
N TYR A 175 22.85 -9.66 -3.18
CA TYR A 175 23.99 -9.72 -4.09
C TYR A 175 25.26 -10.23 -3.39
N PHE A 176 25.60 -9.68 -2.21
CA PHE A 176 26.77 -10.13 -1.47
C PHE A 176 26.66 -11.58 -0.98
N TYR A 177 25.47 -12.00 -0.57
CA TYR A 177 25.24 -13.38 -0.13
C TYR A 177 25.44 -14.40 -1.28
N TYR A 178 24.99 -14.08 -2.49
CA TYR A 178 25.01 -15.02 -3.62
C TYR A 178 26.29 -14.98 -4.46
N PHE A 179 26.96 -13.82 -4.57
CA PHE A 179 28.11 -13.64 -5.47
C PHE A 179 29.47 -13.52 -4.76
N ARG A 180 29.49 -13.50 -3.42
CA ARG A 180 30.73 -13.41 -2.63
C ARG A 180 30.98 -14.65 -1.74
N ALA A 181 30.07 -15.63 -1.77
CA ALA A 181 30.27 -16.99 -1.27
C ALA A 181 30.72 -17.89 -2.43
#